data_AF-A0A7V7F1M8-F1
#
_entry.id   AF-A0A7V7F1M8-F1
#
_cell.length_a   1.000
_cell.length_b   1.000
_cell.length_c   1.000
_cell.angle_alpha   90.00
_cell.angle_beta   90.00
_cell.angle_gamma   90.00
#
_symmetry.space_group_name_H-M   'P 1'
#
loop_
_entity.id
_entity.type
_entity.pdbx_description
1 polymer ?
#
loop_
_entity_poly.entity_id
_entity_poly.type
_entity_poly.pdbx_seq_one_letter_code
_entity_poly.pdbx_strand_id
1 'polypeptide(L)'
;MTLFIRNLLIPTLGLLAALTLQPTTAAAAILDELRGLVSQANNLDSQLKTISLSTDSICAPLVAANQQAREMIDSINLVDQSLAAPIQIDDEMMTAFDELFYASASLANEEVRLSGDLTALSSTTNAITLKDGIVAMLQLSEDIGTMADRIGEMADKILIMSDNIGSMADRILLTQEIQNQNILISQQSILQTQTNILSLVAVVESSSNDLDLNTLIAQGETLAAQMAAVILNPFTMATQLRNVAEDVNTFLAEIKTTSDVINQQATTGTMTINATTLTSLANLSIMLTSLGTAMDGYVLAIEGLQAMTSSRTLEDALGSMLQLSADIGVMANRILEMADLILEMADNIGMMADQIIATQELQSVNVAATQASILAAQDLAISLIAARNL
;
A
#
# COMPACT_ATOMS: atom_id res chain seq x y z
N MET A 1 -13.19 -15.58 14.23
CA MET A 1 -12.36 -14.70 13.36
C MET A 1 -13.03 -13.37 13.00
N THR A 2 -14.34 -13.34 12.73
CA THR A 2 -15.09 -12.14 12.30
C THR A 2 -15.20 -10.97 13.31
N LEU A 3 -14.97 -11.20 14.60
CA LEU A 3 -15.08 -10.17 15.65
C LEU A 3 -13.80 -9.34 15.87
N PHE A 4 -12.62 -9.84 15.47
CA PHE A 4 -11.34 -9.16 15.75
C PHE A 4 -11.02 -8.06 14.73
N ILE A 5 -11.44 -8.23 13.48
CA ILE A 5 -11.23 -7.27 12.38
C ILE A 5 -12.00 -5.95 12.63
N ARG A 6 -13.14 -6.01 13.33
CA ARG A 6 -14.02 -4.84 13.55
C ARG A 6 -13.46 -3.82 14.55
N ASN A 7 -12.59 -4.22 15.48
CA ASN A 7 -12.05 -3.33 16.51
C ASN A 7 -10.75 -2.60 16.12
N LEU A 8 -10.04 -3.04 15.07
CA LEU A 8 -8.77 -2.41 14.66
C LEU A 8 -8.95 -1.29 13.62
N LEU A 9 -10.06 -1.30 12.86
CA LEU A 9 -10.35 -0.32 11.79
C LEU A 9 -11.06 0.97 12.27
N ILE A 10 -11.65 0.96 13.47
CA ILE A 10 -12.40 2.10 14.01
C ILE A 10 -11.50 3.24 14.53
N PRO A 11 -10.41 3.00 15.31
CA PRO A 11 -9.61 4.11 15.84
C PRO A 11 -8.75 4.82 14.77
N THR A 12 -8.42 4.16 13.66
CA THR A 12 -7.61 4.76 12.58
C THR A 12 -8.42 5.60 11.60
N LEU A 13 -9.66 5.21 11.27
CA LEU A 13 -10.59 6.09 10.54
C LEU A 13 -10.99 7.33 11.36
N GLY A 14 -11.16 7.16 12.69
CA GLY A 14 -11.50 8.27 13.59
C GLY A 14 -10.44 9.37 13.65
N LEU A 15 -9.15 9.02 13.50
CA LEU A 15 -8.06 10.00 13.55
C LEU A 15 -7.89 10.76 12.23
N LEU A 16 -8.21 10.14 11.08
CA LEU A 16 -8.13 10.80 9.77
C LEU A 16 -9.34 11.72 9.51
N ALA A 17 -10.52 11.37 10.02
CA ALA A 17 -11.71 12.20 9.95
C ALA A 17 -11.66 13.43 10.90
N ALA A 18 -10.79 13.42 11.92
CA ALA A 18 -10.67 14.51 12.88
C ALA A 18 -9.86 15.72 12.37
N LEU A 19 -9.10 15.59 11.27
CA LEU A 19 -8.27 16.69 10.74
C LEU A 19 -8.92 17.52 9.62
N THR A 20 -10.12 17.19 9.15
CA THR A 20 -10.74 17.80 7.95
C THR A 20 -12.02 18.61 8.22
N LEU A 21 -12.42 18.79 9.48
CA LEU A 21 -13.81 19.12 9.83
C LEU A 21 -14.04 20.44 10.58
N GLN A 22 -13.08 21.39 10.58
CA GLN A 22 -13.25 22.69 11.27
C GLN A 22 -12.91 24.01 10.51
N PRO A 23 -12.64 24.10 9.18
CA PRO A 23 -12.57 25.41 8.50
C PRO A 23 -13.94 25.92 8.00
N THR A 24 -14.94 25.05 7.84
CA THR A 24 -16.16 25.36 7.08
C THR A 24 -17.08 26.40 7.72
N THR A 25 -17.10 26.50 9.05
CA THR A 25 -17.97 27.47 9.75
C THR A 25 -17.46 28.91 9.66
N ALA A 26 -16.16 29.11 9.47
CA ALA A 26 -15.58 30.44 9.31
C ALA A 26 -15.79 30.97 7.89
N ALA A 27 -15.50 30.16 6.86
CA ALA A 27 -15.68 30.55 5.46
C ALA A 27 -17.15 30.91 5.14
N ALA A 28 -18.12 30.11 5.61
CA ALA A 28 -19.54 30.37 5.40
C ALA A 28 -20.01 31.69 6.05
N ALA A 29 -19.52 32.00 7.25
CA ALA A 29 -19.87 33.25 7.93
C ALA A 29 -19.34 34.48 7.17
N ILE A 30 -18.10 34.44 6.67
CA ILE A 30 -17.51 35.56 5.93
C ILE A 30 -18.17 35.73 4.55
N LEU A 31 -18.59 34.64 3.89
CA LEU A 31 -19.35 34.71 2.65
C LEU A 31 -20.71 35.40 2.85
N ASP A 32 -21.42 35.11 3.96
CA ASP A 32 -22.67 35.79 4.31
C ASP A 32 -22.43 37.26 4.70
N GLU A 33 -21.34 37.57 5.41
CA GLU A 33 -20.92 38.96 5.71
C GLU A 33 -20.60 39.76 4.43
N LEU A 34 -19.88 39.16 3.48
CA LEU A 34 -19.56 39.75 2.16
C LEU A 34 -20.81 39.97 1.32
N ARG A 35 -21.73 39.00 1.26
CA ARG A 35 -23.03 39.17 0.58
C ARG A 35 -23.88 40.27 1.21
N GLY A 36 -23.86 40.37 2.54
CA GLY A 36 -24.47 41.48 3.28
C GLY A 36 -23.87 42.83 2.88
N LEU A 37 -22.55 42.91 2.79
CA LEU A 37 -21.81 44.11 2.40
C LEU A 37 -22.06 44.52 0.93
N VAL A 38 -22.09 43.57 -0.01
CA VAL A 38 -22.51 43.80 -1.41
C VAL A 38 -23.95 44.32 -1.47
N SER A 39 -24.85 43.80 -0.64
CA SER A 39 -26.22 44.31 -0.55
C SER A 39 -26.27 45.76 -0.03
N GLN A 40 -25.49 46.10 1.00
CA GLN A 40 -25.36 47.49 1.48
C GLN A 40 -24.84 48.43 0.39
N ALA A 41 -23.78 48.02 -0.32
CA ALA A 41 -23.18 48.80 -1.41
C ALA A 41 -24.19 49.10 -2.53
N ASN A 42 -24.94 48.09 -2.99
CA ASN A 42 -25.97 48.24 -4.00
C ASN A 42 -27.17 49.08 -3.53
N ASN A 43 -27.52 49.02 -2.23
CA ASN A 43 -28.57 49.87 -1.65
C ASN A 43 -28.13 51.34 -1.60
N LEU A 44 -26.88 51.62 -1.24
CA LEU A 44 -26.32 52.97 -1.25
C LEU A 44 -26.23 53.52 -2.68
N ASP A 45 -25.76 52.73 -3.64
CA ASP A 45 -25.69 53.09 -5.06
C ASP A 45 -27.07 53.42 -5.64
N SER A 46 -28.06 52.58 -5.38
CA SER A 46 -29.46 52.83 -5.76
C SER A 46 -30.00 54.13 -5.14
N GLN A 47 -29.67 54.40 -3.88
CA GLN A 47 -30.05 55.66 -3.23
C GLN A 47 -29.38 56.86 -3.89
N LEU A 48 -28.05 56.85 -4.08
CA LEU A 48 -27.34 57.93 -4.76
C LEU A 48 -27.96 58.22 -6.13
N LYS A 49 -28.23 57.19 -6.94
CA LYS A 49 -28.93 57.27 -8.24
C LYS A 49 -30.28 58.01 -8.16
N THR A 50 -31.03 57.81 -7.08
CA THR A 50 -32.33 58.49 -6.87
C THR A 50 -32.23 59.89 -6.27
N ILE A 51 -31.07 60.32 -5.74
CA ILE A 51 -30.89 61.68 -5.25
C ILE A 51 -30.99 62.65 -6.43
N SER A 52 -31.91 63.60 -6.30
CA SER A 52 -32.03 64.77 -7.16
C SER A 52 -31.89 66.01 -6.28
N LEU A 53 -30.82 66.78 -6.50
CA LEU A 53 -30.54 67.98 -5.73
C LEU A 53 -31.41 69.14 -6.25
N SER A 54 -32.02 69.89 -5.33
CA SER A 54 -32.80 71.09 -5.61
C SER A 54 -32.51 72.17 -4.58
N THR A 55 -32.86 73.43 -4.86
CA THR A 55 -32.59 74.58 -3.97
C THR A 55 -33.09 74.39 -2.54
N ASP A 56 -34.14 73.58 -2.35
CA ASP A 56 -34.83 73.40 -1.07
C ASP A 56 -34.46 72.07 -0.38
N SER A 57 -33.70 71.19 -1.04
CA SER A 57 -33.51 69.79 -0.61
C SER A 57 -32.09 69.23 -0.70
N ILE A 58 -31.05 70.09 -0.71
CA ILE A 58 -29.65 69.63 -0.88
C ILE A 58 -29.15 68.78 0.30
N CYS A 59 -29.33 69.24 1.53
CA CYS A 59 -28.58 68.68 2.67
C CYS A 59 -29.10 67.33 3.17
N ALA A 60 -30.42 67.13 3.24
CA ALA A 60 -31.00 65.93 3.86
C ALA A 60 -30.66 64.61 3.13
N PRO A 61 -30.72 64.53 1.77
CA PRO A 61 -30.34 63.31 1.05
C PRO A 61 -28.85 63.00 1.17
N LEU A 62 -27.98 64.01 1.13
CA LEU A 62 -26.53 63.83 1.24
C LEU A 62 -26.11 63.38 2.65
N VAL A 63 -26.72 63.93 3.70
CA VAL A 63 -26.47 63.46 5.08
C VAL A 63 -26.93 62.02 5.28
N ALA A 64 -28.04 61.60 4.66
CA ALA A 64 -28.51 60.22 4.72
C ALA A 64 -27.60 59.23 3.96
N ALA A 65 -27.01 59.67 2.84
CA ALA A 65 -26.00 58.90 2.10
C ALA A 65 -24.70 58.75 2.91
N ASN A 66 -24.19 59.82 3.52
CA ASN A 66 -22.98 59.79 4.35
C ASN A 66 -23.12 58.85 5.55
N GLN A 67 -24.29 58.82 6.19
CA GLN A 67 -24.54 57.91 7.31
C GLN A 67 -24.43 56.44 6.88
N GLN A 68 -24.95 56.08 5.70
CA GLN A 68 -24.89 54.72 5.17
C GLN A 68 -23.50 54.36 4.62
N ALA A 69 -22.77 55.31 4.02
CA ALA A 69 -21.37 55.10 3.65
C ALA A 69 -20.52 54.73 4.89
N ARG A 70 -20.78 55.35 6.04
CA ARG A 70 -20.10 55.03 7.31
C ARG A 70 -20.47 53.67 7.88
N GLU A 71 -21.75 53.32 7.88
CA GLU A 71 -22.22 51.99 8.27
C GLU A 71 -21.64 50.88 7.37
N MET A 72 -21.39 51.20 6.09
CA MET A 72 -20.69 50.32 5.15
C MET A 72 -19.18 50.23 5.46
N ILE A 73 -18.49 51.34 5.79
CA ILE A 73 -17.08 51.30 6.28
C ILE A 73 -16.95 50.39 7.51
N ASP A 74 -17.86 50.52 8.48
CA ASP A 74 -17.87 49.68 9.68
C ASP A 74 -18.11 48.20 9.34
N SER A 75 -18.98 47.91 8.36
CA SER A 75 -19.17 46.55 7.85
C SER A 75 -17.91 46.01 7.16
N ILE A 76 -17.20 46.82 6.37
CA ILE A 76 -15.89 46.47 5.78
C ILE A 76 -14.83 46.27 6.88
N ASN A 77 -14.92 46.95 8.03
CA ASN A 77 -14.00 46.76 9.17
C ASN A 77 -14.17 45.38 9.83
N LEU A 78 -15.39 44.85 9.87
CA LEU A 78 -15.68 43.52 10.40
C LEU A 78 -15.16 42.44 9.44
N VAL A 79 -15.46 42.54 8.14
CA VAL A 79 -14.99 41.58 7.13
C VAL A 79 -13.45 41.52 7.09
N ASP A 80 -12.76 42.66 7.07
CA ASP A 80 -11.29 42.70 7.03
C ASP A 80 -10.63 42.03 8.26
N GLN A 81 -11.24 42.16 9.44
CA GLN A 81 -10.78 41.45 10.65
C GLN A 81 -11.01 39.94 10.54
N SER A 82 -12.11 39.50 9.92
CA SER A 82 -12.39 38.08 9.67
C SER A 82 -11.41 37.44 8.67
N LEU A 83 -10.85 38.21 7.72
CA LEU A 83 -9.83 37.75 6.76
C LEU A 83 -8.44 37.51 7.39
N ALA A 84 -8.23 37.84 8.67
CA ALA A 84 -6.96 37.60 9.36
C ALA A 84 -6.72 36.11 9.73
N ALA A 85 -7.71 35.24 9.54
CA ALA A 85 -7.60 33.79 9.77
C ALA A 85 -7.32 33.02 8.47
N PRO A 86 -6.66 31.84 8.52
CA PRO A 86 -6.54 30.97 7.36
C PRO A 86 -7.93 30.46 6.94
N ILE A 87 -8.41 30.89 5.77
CA ILE A 87 -9.72 30.54 5.23
C ILE A 87 -9.59 29.82 3.89
N GLN A 88 -10.63 29.08 3.52
CA GLN A 88 -10.80 28.55 2.16
C GLN A 88 -11.51 29.63 1.36
N ILE A 89 -10.85 30.19 0.35
CA ILE A 89 -11.48 31.09 -0.62
C ILE A 89 -12.04 30.22 -1.74
N ASP A 90 -13.34 30.35 -1.99
CA ASP A 90 -14.03 29.67 -3.10
C ASP A 90 -14.51 30.68 -4.16
N ASP A 91 -14.98 30.18 -5.29
CA ASP A 91 -15.51 30.99 -6.39
C ASP A 91 -16.66 31.92 -5.96
N GLU A 92 -17.48 31.52 -4.98
CA GLU A 92 -18.61 32.32 -4.51
C GLU A 92 -18.13 33.53 -3.70
N MET A 93 -17.07 33.33 -2.91
CA MET A 93 -16.38 34.39 -2.17
C MET A 93 -15.67 35.36 -3.12
N MET A 94 -14.97 34.86 -4.14
CA MET A 94 -14.35 35.71 -5.17
C MET A 94 -15.40 36.51 -5.95
N THR A 95 -16.52 35.90 -6.32
CA THR A 95 -17.64 36.59 -6.97
C THR A 95 -18.18 37.73 -6.10
N ALA A 96 -18.31 37.51 -4.78
CA ALA A 96 -18.77 38.55 -3.85
C ALA A 96 -17.76 39.72 -3.72
N PHE A 97 -16.45 39.45 -3.79
CA PHE A 97 -15.44 40.51 -3.88
C PHE A 97 -15.52 41.29 -5.19
N ASP A 98 -15.67 40.63 -6.34
CA ASP A 98 -15.84 41.30 -7.63
C ASP A 98 -17.09 42.19 -7.65
N GLU A 99 -18.23 41.68 -7.16
CA GLU A 99 -19.47 42.46 -7.01
C GLU A 99 -19.28 43.69 -6.10
N LEU A 100 -18.50 43.57 -5.03
CA LEU A 100 -18.16 44.68 -4.14
C LEU A 100 -17.26 45.73 -4.82
N PHE A 101 -16.26 45.30 -5.59
CA PHE A 101 -15.42 46.19 -6.40
C PHE A 101 -16.25 46.95 -7.44
N TYR A 102 -17.16 46.28 -8.15
CA TYR A 102 -18.06 46.93 -9.10
C TYR A 102 -19.02 47.92 -8.42
N ALA A 103 -19.56 47.57 -7.25
CA ALA A 103 -20.40 48.48 -6.48
C ALA A 103 -19.62 49.72 -6.01
N SER A 104 -18.39 49.56 -5.50
CA SER A 104 -17.52 50.67 -5.11
C SER A 104 -17.20 51.60 -6.27
N ALA A 105 -16.96 51.05 -7.48
CA ALA A 105 -16.75 51.85 -8.68
C ALA A 105 -18.03 52.59 -9.13
N SER A 106 -19.22 51.97 -8.97
CA SER A 106 -20.49 52.62 -9.26
C SER A 106 -20.77 53.79 -8.30
N LEU A 107 -20.53 53.61 -6.99
CA LEU A 107 -20.65 54.67 -5.98
C LEU A 107 -19.81 55.91 -6.32
N ALA A 108 -18.55 55.74 -6.72
CA ALA A 108 -17.68 56.84 -7.13
C ALA A 108 -18.19 57.58 -8.38
N ASN A 109 -18.78 56.88 -9.35
CA ASN A 109 -19.39 57.52 -10.53
C ASN A 109 -20.63 58.34 -10.17
N GLU A 110 -21.45 57.85 -9.23
CA GLU A 110 -22.63 58.56 -8.75
C GLU A 110 -22.30 59.79 -7.89
N GLU A 111 -21.22 59.72 -7.10
CA GLU A 111 -20.66 60.88 -6.39
C GLU A 111 -20.22 61.97 -7.38
N VAL A 112 -19.52 61.61 -8.45
CA VAL A 112 -19.11 62.54 -9.52
C VAL A 112 -20.34 63.18 -10.20
N ARG A 113 -21.42 62.43 -10.43
CA ARG A 113 -22.70 62.98 -10.93
C ARG A 113 -23.28 64.01 -9.96
N LEU A 114 -23.40 63.67 -8.69
CA LEU A 114 -23.97 64.57 -7.66
C LEU A 114 -23.11 65.83 -7.45
N SER A 115 -21.79 65.75 -7.59
CA SER A 115 -20.88 66.89 -7.61
C SER A 115 -21.16 67.84 -8.80
N GLY A 116 -21.49 67.27 -9.97
CA GLY A 116 -21.97 68.02 -11.14
C GLY A 116 -23.29 68.73 -10.90
N ASP A 117 -24.28 68.04 -10.34
CA ASP A 117 -25.60 68.60 -10.00
C ASP A 117 -25.48 69.75 -8.98
N LEU A 118 -24.64 69.57 -7.95
CA LEU A 118 -24.35 70.60 -6.95
C LEU A 118 -23.66 71.83 -7.55
N THR A 119 -22.76 71.61 -8.53
CA THR A 119 -22.11 72.70 -9.28
C THR A 119 -23.11 73.50 -10.11
N ALA A 120 -24.11 72.85 -10.73
CA ALA A 120 -25.18 73.54 -11.46
C ALA A 120 -26.05 74.43 -10.56
N LEU A 121 -26.34 73.97 -9.34
CA LEU A 121 -27.11 74.71 -8.32
C LEU A 121 -26.38 75.91 -7.70
N SER A 122 -25.08 76.06 -7.96
CA SER A 122 -24.23 77.11 -7.40
C SER A 122 -24.69 78.54 -7.73
N SER A 123 -25.37 78.73 -8.87
CA SER A 123 -25.84 80.04 -9.34
C SER A 123 -27.23 80.45 -8.83
N THR A 124 -28.00 79.52 -8.25
CA THR A 124 -29.41 79.71 -7.88
C THR A 124 -29.70 79.49 -6.39
N THR A 125 -28.78 78.86 -5.66
CA THR A 125 -28.97 78.46 -4.26
C THR A 125 -28.32 79.46 -3.29
N ASN A 126 -28.84 79.56 -2.06
CA ASN A 126 -28.19 80.30 -0.99
C ASN A 126 -26.78 79.74 -0.70
N ALA A 127 -25.78 80.63 -0.59
CA ALA A 127 -24.38 80.26 -0.34
C ALA A 127 -24.17 79.41 0.93
N ILE A 128 -25.02 79.53 1.94
CA ILE A 128 -24.96 78.69 3.15
C ILE A 128 -25.38 77.25 2.82
N THR A 129 -26.56 77.06 2.22
CA THR A 129 -27.08 75.74 1.82
C THR A 129 -26.18 75.04 0.81
N LEU A 130 -25.60 75.80 -0.13
CA LEU A 130 -24.61 75.29 -1.08
C LEU A 130 -23.33 74.82 -0.37
N LYS A 131 -22.81 75.63 0.57
CA LYS A 131 -21.62 75.27 1.36
C LYS A 131 -21.86 73.99 2.16
N ASP A 132 -23.01 73.86 2.82
CA ASP A 132 -23.33 72.68 3.62
C ASP A 132 -23.50 71.43 2.75
N GLY A 133 -24.05 71.58 1.53
CA GLY A 133 -24.05 70.53 0.51
C GLY A 133 -22.66 70.14 0.02
N ILE A 134 -21.74 71.09 -0.17
CA ILE A 134 -20.34 70.83 -0.56
C ILE A 134 -19.61 70.08 0.57
N VAL A 135 -19.83 70.46 1.83
CA VAL A 135 -19.26 69.74 2.99
C VAL A 135 -19.79 68.31 3.03
N ALA A 136 -21.08 68.09 2.81
CA ALA A 136 -21.65 66.75 2.75
C ALA A 136 -21.09 65.91 1.58
N MET A 137 -20.91 66.49 0.39
CA MET A 137 -20.27 65.80 -0.75
C MET A 137 -18.79 65.46 -0.49
N LEU A 138 -18.01 66.37 0.11
CA LEU A 138 -16.61 66.10 0.44
C LEU A 138 -16.49 64.97 1.47
N GLN A 139 -17.41 64.92 2.43
CA GLN A 139 -17.48 63.83 3.40
C GLN A 139 -17.89 62.50 2.73
N LEU A 140 -18.81 62.52 1.76
CA LEU A 140 -19.15 61.33 0.96
C LEU A 140 -17.93 60.80 0.19
N SER A 141 -17.15 61.72 -0.38
CA SER A 141 -15.90 61.43 -1.10
C SER A 141 -14.84 60.79 -0.20
N GLU A 142 -14.67 61.34 1.01
CA GLU A 142 -13.74 60.82 2.03
C GLU A 142 -14.20 59.44 2.54
N ASP A 143 -15.49 59.26 2.80
CA ASP A 143 -16.06 57.99 3.23
C ASP A 143 -15.95 56.93 2.08
N ILE A 144 -16.22 57.26 0.80
CA ILE A 144 -16.05 56.36 -0.36
C ILE A 144 -14.57 56.03 -0.63
N GLY A 145 -13.66 57.01 -0.55
CA GLY A 145 -12.22 56.77 -0.68
C GLY A 145 -11.70 55.82 0.39
N THR A 146 -12.15 56.00 1.63
CA THR A 146 -11.84 55.09 2.76
C THR A 146 -12.36 53.68 2.52
N MET A 147 -13.52 53.51 1.89
CA MET A 147 -14.00 52.17 1.48
C MET A 147 -13.08 51.55 0.42
N ALA A 148 -12.70 52.30 -0.61
CA ALA A 148 -11.86 51.82 -1.70
C ALA A 148 -10.47 51.36 -1.22
N ASP A 149 -9.79 52.16 -0.39
CA ASP A 149 -8.48 51.81 0.19
C ASP A 149 -8.54 50.50 0.99
N ARG A 150 -9.61 50.31 1.77
CA ARG A 150 -9.78 49.14 2.64
C ARG A 150 -10.20 47.89 1.87
N ILE A 151 -10.96 48.02 0.78
CA ILE A 151 -11.22 46.93 -0.15
C ILE A 151 -9.91 46.52 -0.87
N GLY A 152 -9.04 47.47 -1.18
CA GLY A 152 -7.68 47.20 -1.66
C GLY A 152 -6.84 46.38 -0.68
N GLU A 153 -6.82 46.76 0.60
CA GLU A 153 -6.08 46.03 1.65
C GLU A 153 -6.58 44.58 1.81
N MET A 154 -7.90 44.35 1.71
CA MET A 154 -8.48 43.00 1.72
C MET A 154 -8.01 42.16 0.52
N ALA A 155 -7.93 42.77 -0.68
CA ALA A 155 -7.46 42.08 -1.88
C ALA A 155 -5.97 41.71 -1.80
N ASP A 156 -5.11 42.57 -1.24
CA ASP A 156 -3.69 42.26 -1.01
C ASP A 156 -3.53 41.07 -0.03
N LYS A 157 -4.34 41.01 1.04
CA LYS A 157 -4.36 39.88 1.99
C LYS A 157 -4.77 38.57 1.31
N ILE A 158 -5.75 38.61 0.40
CA ILE A 158 -6.19 37.47 -0.41
C ILE A 158 -5.09 36.99 -1.35
N LEU A 159 -4.38 37.90 -2.02
CA LEU A 159 -3.30 37.56 -2.94
C LEU A 159 -2.13 36.86 -2.21
N ILE A 160 -1.73 37.36 -1.04
CA ILE A 160 -0.75 36.71 -0.16
C ILE A 160 -1.23 35.31 0.27
N MET A 161 -2.53 35.13 0.52
CA MET A 161 -3.09 33.82 0.86
C MET A 161 -3.00 32.84 -0.31
N SER A 162 -3.23 33.30 -1.54
CA SER A 162 -3.08 32.50 -2.77
C SER A 162 -1.66 31.97 -2.95
N ASP A 163 -0.64 32.84 -2.82
CA ASP A 163 0.77 32.45 -2.91
C ASP A 163 1.15 31.35 -1.88
N ASN A 164 0.62 31.47 -0.66
CA ASN A 164 0.83 30.48 0.40
C ASN A 164 0.14 29.13 0.10
N ILE A 165 -1.03 29.15 -0.56
CA ILE A 165 -1.72 27.93 -1.02
C ILE A 165 -0.91 27.26 -2.14
N GLY A 166 -0.38 28.03 -3.11
CA GLY A 166 0.51 27.51 -4.15
C GLY A 166 1.73 26.79 -3.57
N SER A 167 2.44 27.43 -2.62
CA SER A 167 3.59 26.81 -1.94
C SER A 167 3.21 25.57 -1.11
N MET A 168 1.98 25.50 -0.58
CA MET A 168 1.49 24.29 0.08
C MET A 168 1.21 23.16 -0.91
N ALA A 169 0.67 23.47 -2.10
CA ALA A 169 0.43 22.49 -3.16
C ALA A 169 1.75 21.85 -3.64
N ASP A 170 2.80 22.64 -3.85
CA ASP A 170 4.15 22.14 -4.19
C ASP A 170 4.68 21.16 -3.13
N ARG A 171 4.53 21.52 -1.84
CA ARG A 171 4.95 20.66 -0.72
C ARG A 171 4.13 19.36 -0.64
N ILE A 172 2.85 19.40 -1.01
CA ILE A 172 2.00 18.20 -1.09
C ILE A 172 2.48 17.29 -2.22
N LEU A 173 2.76 17.83 -3.42
CA LEU A 173 3.29 17.06 -4.55
C LEU A 173 4.64 16.39 -4.20
N LEU A 174 5.58 17.13 -3.63
CA LEU A 174 6.87 16.59 -3.17
C LEU A 174 6.68 15.49 -2.11
N THR A 175 5.72 15.65 -1.21
CA THR A 175 5.41 14.63 -0.19
C THR A 175 4.84 13.35 -0.83
N GLN A 176 3.98 13.47 -1.86
CA GLN A 176 3.47 12.34 -2.62
C GLN A 176 4.58 11.62 -3.40
N GLU A 177 5.51 12.35 -4.00
CA GLU A 177 6.66 11.75 -4.69
C GLU A 177 7.51 10.92 -3.73
N ILE A 178 7.87 11.48 -2.57
CA ILE A 178 8.64 10.79 -1.52
C ILE A 178 7.88 9.55 -1.01
N GLN A 179 6.56 9.63 -0.83
CA GLN A 179 5.74 8.49 -0.44
C GLN A 179 5.75 7.37 -1.50
N ASN A 180 5.61 7.71 -2.78
CA ASN A 180 5.70 6.76 -3.89
C ASN A 180 7.07 6.07 -3.96
N GLN A 181 8.16 6.83 -3.82
CA GLN A 181 9.52 6.29 -3.76
C GLN A 181 9.71 5.33 -2.58
N ASN A 182 9.22 5.69 -1.39
CA ASN A 182 9.29 4.83 -0.20
C ASN A 182 8.48 3.53 -0.35
N ILE A 183 7.30 3.58 -0.98
CA ILE A 183 6.49 2.39 -1.28
C ILE A 183 7.24 1.44 -2.23
N LEU A 184 7.88 1.98 -3.27
CA LEU A 184 8.66 1.20 -4.24
C LEU A 184 9.87 0.53 -3.57
N ILE A 185 10.63 1.27 -2.75
CA ILE A 185 11.77 0.74 -1.98
C ILE A 185 11.29 -0.34 -1.00
N SER A 186 10.16 -0.14 -0.32
CA SER A 186 9.59 -1.13 0.60
C SER A 186 9.21 -2.43 -0.12
N GLN A 187 8.55 -2.35 -1.28
CA GLN A 187 8.24 -3.52 -2.10
C GLN A 187 9.50 -4.26 -2.58
N GLN A 188 10.51 -3.54 -3.09
CA GLN A 188 11.79 -4.13 -3.48
C GLN A 188 12.49 -4.82 -2.31
N SER A 189 12.50 -4.19 -1.13
CA SER A 189 13.11 -4.76 0.08
C SER A 189 12.36 -6.03 0.53
N ILE A 190 11.02 -6.05 0.47
CA ILE A 190 10.22 -7.25 0.77
C ILE A 190 10.51 -8.38 -0.22
N LEU A 191 10.52 -8.10 -1.53
CA LEU A 191 10.82 -9.10 -2.56
C LEU A 191 12.24 -9.67 -2.42
N GLN A 192 13.23 -8.82 -2.15
CA GLN A 192 14.61 -9.26 -1.90
C GLN A 192 14.70 -10.10 -0.61
N THR A 193 14.00 -9.72 0.46
CA THR A 193 13.93 -10.50 1.69
C THR A 193 13.25 -11.85 1.46
N GLN A 194 12.14 -11.91 0.73
CA GLN A 194 11.47 -13.17 0.36
C GLN A 194 12.41 -14.07 -0.46
N THR A 195 13.12 -13.50 -1.45
CA THR A 195 14.11 -14.23 -2.27
C THR A 195 15.24 -14.79 -1.42
N ASN A 196 15.79 -13.98 -0.51
CA ASN A 196 16.86 -14.41 0.40
C ASN A 196 16.38 -15.49 1.39
N ILE A 197 15.15 -15.40 1.90
CA ILE A 197 14.57 -16.40 2.79
C ILE A 197 14.31 -17.72 2.04
N LEU A 198 13.69 -17.68 0.86
CA LEU A 198 13.45 -18.87 0.04
C LEU A 198 14.77 -19.58 -0.32
N SER A 199 15.80 -18.82 -0.71
CA SER A 199 17.13 -19.36 -0.98
C SER A 199 17.78 -19.98 0.28
N LEU A 200 17.65 -19.33 1.44
CA LEU A 200 18.22 -19.84 2.69
C LEU A 200 17.50 -21.12 3.18
N VAL A 201 16.16 -21.14 3.14
CA VAL A 201 15.36 -22.33 3.50
C VAL A 201 15.74 -23.50 2.59
N ALA A 202 15.80 -23.26 1.28
CA ALA A 202 16.15 -24.29 0.32
C ALA A 202 17.55 -24.88 0.55
N VAL A 203 18.53 -24.04 0.93
CA VAL A 203 19.91 -24.49 1.23
C VAL A 203 19.98 -25.27 2.54
N VAL A 204 19.33 -24.79 3.61
CA VAL A 204 19.40 -25.44 4.93
C VAL A 204 18.72 -26.80 4.92
N GLU A 205 17.54 -26.92 4.31
CA GLU A 205 16.77 -28.16 4.32
C GLU A 205 17.32 -29.21 3.35
N SER A 206 17.74 -28.80 2.14
CA SER A 206 18.54 -29.64 1.23
C SER A 206 19.72 -30.27 1.97
N SER A 207 20.47 -29.47 2.74
CA SER A 207 21.68 -29.95 3.41
C SER A 207 21.44 -31.04 4.46
N SER A 208 20.23 -31.11 5.05
CA SER A 208 19.87 -32.15 6.02
C SER A 208 19.43 -33.43 5.31
N ASN A 209 18.46 -33.33 4.40
CA ASN A 209 17.90 -34.51 3.74
C ASN A 209 18.90 -35.17 2.77
N ASP A 210 19.72 -34.37 2.07
CA ASP A 210 20.79 -34.90 1.24
C ASP A 210 21.90 -35.57 2.10
N LEU A 211 22.15 -35.11 3.33
CA LEU A 211 23.10 -35.74 4.25
C LEU A 211 22.61 -37.11 4.73
N ASP A 212 21.35 -37.21 5.15
CA ASP A 212 20.76 -38.46 5.63
C ASP A 212 20.71 -39.51 4.51
N LEU A 213 20.30 -39.12 3.30
CA LEU A 213 20.30 -40.01 2.14
C LEU A 213 21.72 -40.43 1.71
N ASN A 214 22.70 -39.53 1.73
CA ASN A 214 24.10 -39.87 1.43
C ASN A 214 24.72 -40.79 2.48
N THR A 215 24.35 -40.62 3.76
CA THR A 215 24.76 -41.53 4.85
C THR A 215 24.20 -42.92 4.61
N LEU A 216 22.92 -43.02 4.27
CA LEU A 216 22.24 -44.28 3.95
C LEU A 216 22.84 -44.98 2.71
N ILE A 217 23.25 -44.23 1.68
CA ILE A 217 23.98 -44.77 0.52
C ILE A 217 25.34 -45.34 0.98
N ALA A 218 26.14 -44.59 1.73
CA ALA A 218 27.46 -45.03 2.17
C ALA A 218 27.40 -46.27 3.09
N GLN A 219 26.38 -46.36 3.96
CA GLN A 219 26.10 -47.53 4.78
C GLN A 219 25.69 -48.72 3.90
N GLY A 220 24.78 -48.53 2.94
CA GLY A 220 24.33 -49.56 2.02
C GLY A 220 25.42 -50.09 1.08
N GLU A 221 26.31 -49.24 0.58
CA GLU A 221 27.48 -49.64 -0.20
C GLU A 221 28.48 -50.45 0.66
N THR A 222 28.70 -50.02 1.91
CA THR A 222 29.54 -50.75 2.87
C THR A 222 28.97 -52.13 3.16
N LEU A 223 27.65 -52.23 3.38
CA LEU A 223 26.93 -53.48 3.59
C LEU A 223 26.99 -54.38 2.35
N ALA A 224 26.76 -53.85 1.15
CA ALA A 224 26.88 -54.60 -0.10
C ALA A 224 28.30 -55.17 -0.30
N ALA A 225 29.34 -54.39 0.02
CA ALA A 225 30.73 -54.85 -0.03
C ALA A 225 31.04 -55.91 1.03
N GLN A 226 30.52 -55.77 2.25
CA GLN A 226 30.63 -56.79 3.30
C GLN A 226 29.93 -58.09 2.87
N MET A 227 28.72 -58.00 2.34
CA MET A 227 27.97 -59.14 1.82
C MET A 227 28.76 -59.86 0.71
N ALA A 228 29.25 -59.12 -0.29
CA ALA A 228 30.04 -59.68 -1.38
C ALA A 228 31.36 -60.35 -0.92
N ALA A 229 31.89 -59.99 0.25
CA ALA A 229 33.09 -60.59 0.84
C ALA A 229 32.82 -61.88 1.66
N VAL A 230 31.56 -62.25 1.91
CA VAL A 230 31.22 -63.44 2.71
C VAL A 230 31.46 -64.73 1.90
N ILE A 231 32.38 -65.56 2.40
CA ILE A 231 32.68 -66.88 1.84
C ILE A 231 31.93 -67.96 2.63
N LEU A 232 30.97 -68.60 1.98
CA LEU A 232 30.22 -69.72 2.56
C LEU A 232 31.03 -71.03 2.54
N ASN A 233 30.88 -71.83 3.59
CA ASN A 233 31.35 -73.22 3.63
C ASN A 233 30.38 -74.09 4.46
N PRO A 234 30.39 -75.42 4.31
CA PRO A 234 29.41 -76.32 4.94
C PRO A 234 29.31 -76.26 6.46
N PHE A 235 30.33 -75.73 7.14
CA PHE A 235 30.40 -75.69 8.61
C PHE A 235 30.01 -74.32 9.19
N THR A 236 30.22 -73.22 8.45
CA THR A 236 29.97 -71.86 8.95
C THR A 236 28.85 -71.11 8.24
N MET A 237 28.31 -71.60 7.11
CA MET A 237 27.33 -70.84 6.30
C MET A 237 26.10 -70.38 7.09
N ALA A 238 25.55 -71.22 7.97
CA ALA A 238 24.38 -70.86 8.78
C ALA A 238 24.66 -69.73 9.80
N THR A 239 25.92 -69.53 10.22
CA THR A 239 26.30 -68.41 11.08
C THR A 239 26.64 -67.17 10.26
N GLN A 240 27.36 -67.34 9.14
CA GLN A 240 27.67 -66.23 8.23
C GLN A 240 26.40 -65.56 7.70
N LEU A 241 25.44 -66.34 7.20
CA LEU A 241 24.17 -65.81 6.67
C LEU A 241 23.26 -65.22 7.75
N ARG A 242 23.36 -65.70 9.00
CA ARG A 242 22.63 -65.11 10.13
C ARG A 242 23.18 -63.73 10.50
N ASN A 243 24.51 -63.58 10.52
CA ASN A 243 25.15 -62.29 10.76
C ASN A 243 24.77 -61.29 9.65
N VAL A 244 24.84 -61.72 8.37
CA VAL A 244 24.41 -60.88 7.24
C VAL A 244 22.92 -60.50 7.33
N ALA A 245 22.06 -61.40 7.80
CA ALA A 245 20.65 -61.08 8.07
C ALA A 245 20.48 -60.03 9.19
N GLU A 246 21.32 -60.06 10.23
CA GLU A 246 21.33 -59.06 11.31
C GLU A 246 21.83 -57.69 10.82
N ASP A 247 22.89 -57.66 10.00
CA ASP A 247 23.42 -56.45 9.37
C ASP A 247 22.38 -55.80 8.43
N VAL A 248 21.72 -56.61 7.58
CA VAL A 248 20.64 -56.16 6.69
C VAL A 248 19.41 -55.69 7.46
N ASN A 249 19.05 -56.34 8.57
CA ASN A 249 17.92 -55.92 9.40
C ASN A 249 18.20 -54.57 10.09
N THR A 250 19.45 -54.36 10.52
CA THR A 250 19.91 -53.08 11.08
C THR A 250 19.78 -51.96 10.04
N PHE A 251 20.26 -52.18 8.82
CA PHE A 251 20.15 -51.22 7.72
C PHE A 251 18.69 -50.95 7.30
N LEU A 252 17.82 -51.97 7.29
CA LEU A 252 16.38 -51.81 7.10
C LEU A 252 15.73 -50.89 8.16
N ALA A 253 16.22 -50.90 9.41
CA ALA A 253 15.73 -50.00 10.45
C ALA A 253 16.15 -48.54 10.19
N GLU A 254 17.34 -48.31 9.63
CA GLU A 254 17.81 -46.98 9.19
C GLU A 254 16.95 -46.47 8.03
N ILE A 255 16.71 -47.29 7.00
CA ILE A 255 15.81 -46.94 5.87
C ILE A 255 14.40 -46.56 6.35
N LYS A 256 13.84 -47.33 7.29
CA LYS A 256 12.52 -47.01 7.88
C LYS A 256 12.53 -45.66 8.59
N THR A 257 13.58 -45.37 9.36
CA THR A 257 13.71 -44.11 10.09
C THR A 257 13.77 -42.91 9.14
N THR A 258 14.61 -42.96 8.09
CA THR A 258 14.69 -41.90 7.07
C THR A 258 13.35 -41.74 6.31
N SER A 259 12.67 -42.85 6.02
CA SER A 259 11.36 -42.81 5.35
C SER A 259 10.26 -42.19 6.20
N ASP A 260 10.24 -42.46 7.51
CA ASP A 260 9.27 -41.85 8.42
C ASP A 260 9.49 -40.32 8.55
N VAL A 261 10.75 -39.86 8.49
CA VAL A 261 11.09 -38.43 8.41
C VAL A 261 10.56 -37.80 7.12
N ILE A 262 10.83 -38.41 5.96
CA ILE A 262 10.34 -37.92 4.65
C ILE A 262 8.81 -37.86 4.61
N ASN A 263 8.12 -38.89 5.13
CA ASN A 263 6.66 -38.93 5.20
C ASN A 263 6.09 -37.85 6.14
N GLN A 264 6.75 -37.57 7.27
CA GLN A 264 6.39 -36.45 8.14
C GLN A 264 6.58 -35.10 7.44
N GLN A 265 7.74 -34.88 6.80
CA GLN A 265 8.05 -33.64 6.06
C GLN A 265 7.09 -33.40 4.89
N ALA A 266 6.66 -34.48 4.21
CA ALA A 266 5.64 -34.43 3.17
C ALA A 266 4.27 -34.03 3.72
N THR A 267 3.86 -34.61 4.85
CA THR A 267 2.62 -34.25 5.53
C THR A 267 2.62 -32.80 6.02
N THR A 268 3.77 -32.27 6.44
CA THR A 268 3.90 -30.86 6.87
C THR A 268 4.16 -29.88 5.73
N GLY A 269 4.35 -30.36 4.49
CA GLY A 269 4.68 -29.52 3.34
C GLY A 269 5.99 -28.74 3.50
N THR A 270 6.93 -29.25 4.31
CA THR A 270 8.20 -28.57 4.54
C THR A 270 9.23 -28.98 3.49
N MET A 271 9.27 -30.26 3.10
CA MET A 271 10.39 -30.82 2.36
C MET A 271 10.78 -30.06 1.08
N THR A 272 11.95 -29.42 1.08
CA THR A 272 12.59 -28.92 -0.13
C THR A 272 13.12 -30.07 -0.98
N ILE A 273 12.76 -30.10 -2.27
CA ILE A 273 13.24 -31.08 -3.25
C ILE A 273 14.24 -30.45 -4.21
N ASN A 274 15.35 -31.14 -4.46
CA ASN A 274 16.34 -30.74 -5.45
C ASN A 274 16.75 -31.94 -6.35
N ALA A 275 17.61 -31.69 -7.33
CA ALA A 275 18.11 -32.74 -8.23
C ALA A 275 19.05 -33.76 -7.53
N THR A 276 19.72 -33.37 -6.45
CA THR A 276 20.56 -34.24 -5.61
C THR A 276 19.72 -35.30 -4.93
N THR A 277 18.60 -34.93 -4.28
CA THR A 277 17.70 -35.84 -3.56
C THR A 277 17.16 -36.94 -4.49
N LEU A 278 16.74 -36.58 -5.71
CA LEU A 278 16.31 -37.54 -6.74
C LEU A 278 17.46 -38.45 -7.21
N THR A 279 18.68 -37.90 -7.32
CA THR A 279 19.89 -38.68 -7.65
C THR A 279 20.23 -39.67 -6.52
N SER A 280 20.08 -39.26 -5.26
CA SER A 280 20.33 -40.10 -4.09
C SER A 280 19.32 -41.25 -3.97
N LEU A 281 18.03 -41.02 -4.28
CA LEU A 281 17.04 -42.10 -4.39
C LEU A 281 17.40 -43.10 -5.50
N ALA A 282 17.86 -42.63 -6.66
CA ALA A 282 18.34 -43.51 -7.73
C ALA A 282 19.58 -44.33 -7.28
N ASN A 283 20.51 -43.71 -6.56
CA ASN A 283 21.68 -44.39 -6.00
C ASN A 283 21.28 -45.44 -4.94
N LEU A 284 20.29 -45.18 -4.09
CA LEU A 284 19.74 -46.16 -3.16
C LEU A 284 19.12 -47.38 -3.89
N SER A 285 18.45 -47.17 -5.02
CA SER A 285 17.93 -48.25 -5.87
C SER A 285 19.06 -49.11 -6.49
N ILE A 286 20.15 -48.47 -6.95
CA ILE A 286 21.35 -49.14 -7.46
C ILE A 286 22.06 -49.93 -6.34
N MET A 287 22.12 -49.37 -5.14
CA MET A 287 22.66 -50.03 -3.94
C MET A 287 21.84 -51.27 -3.57
N LEU A 288 20.50 -51.19 -3.53
CA LEU A 288 19.64 -52.37 -3.32
C LEU A 288 19.84 -53.46 -4.38
N THR A 289 20.03 -53.08 -5.64
CA THR A 289 20.37 -54.01 -6.73
C THR A 289 21.70 -54.73 -6.46
N SER A 290 22.64 -54.07 -5.79
CA SER A 290 23.93 -54.66 -5.39
C SER A 290 23.77 -55.65 -4.22
N LEU A 291 22.92 -55.37 -3.22
CA LEU A 291 22.58 -56.37 -2.18
C LEU A 291 21.86 -57.58 -2.78
N GLY A 292 20.92 -57.36 -3.72
CA GLY A 292 20.26 -58.44 -4.46
C GLY A 292 21.25 -59.33 -5.22
N THR A 293 22.23 -58.72 -5.89
CA THR A 293 23.30 -59.44 -6.59
C THR A 293 24.16 -60.29 -5.63
N ALA A 294 24.47 -59.77 -4.44
CA ALA A 294 25.18 -60.55 -3.41
C ALA A 294 24.33 -61.72 -2.88
N MET A 295 23.02 -61.51 -2.72
CA MET A 295 22.07 -62.55 -2.32
C MET A 295 21.97 -63.67 -3.39
N ASP A 296 21.90 -63.34 -4.68
CA ASP A 296 21.96 -64.33 -5.77
C ASP A 296 23.27 -65.14 -5.74
N GLY A 297 24.38 -64.48 -5.43
CA GLY A 297 25.68 -65.14 -5.20
C GLY A 297 25.64 -66.17 -4.07
N TYR A 298 24.92 -65.88 -2.97
CA TYR A 298 24.70 -66.86 -1.90
C TYR A 298 23.81 -68.02 -2.32
N VAL A 299 22.77 -67.80 -3.12
CA VAL A 299 21.93 -68.90 -3.65
C VAL A 299 22.78 -69.90 -4.42
N LEU A 300 23.61 -69.41 -5.35
CA LEU A 300 24.53 -70.25 -6.13
C LEU A 300 25.56 -70.97 -5.26
N ALA A 301 26.10 -70.29 -4.23
CA ALA A 301 27.04 -70.89 -3.29
C ALA A 301 26.40 -71.97 -2.41
N ILE A 302 25.16 -71.78 -1.96
CA ILE A 302 24.40 -72.77 -1.19
C ILE A 302 24.07 -73.99 -2.06
N GLU A 303 23.65 -73.78 -3.31
CA GLU A 303 23.36 -74.86 -4.27
C GLU A 303 24.62 -75.73 -4.50
N GLY A 304 25.77 -75.09 -4.78
CA GLY A 304 27.05 -75.79 -4.95
C GLY A 304 27.54 -76.53 -3.69
N LEU A 305 27.17 -76.08 -2.49
CA LEU A 305 27.55 -76.69 -1.21
C LEU A 305 26.52 -77.69 -0.66
N GLN A 306 25.33 -77.78 -1.26
CA GLN A 306 24.19 -78.55 -0.73
C GLN A 306 24.55 -80.02 -0.47
N ALA A 307 25.24 -80.67 -1.41
CA ALA A 307 25.61 -82.08 -1.33
C ALA A 307 26.64 -82.41 -0.23
N MET A 308 27.33 -81.40 0.31
CA MET A 308 28.36 -81.54 1.34
C MET A 308 27.93 -81.00 2.71
N THR A 309 26.70 -80.50 2.83
CA THR A 309 26.23 -79.77 4.02
C THR A 309 25.12 -80.52 4.75
N SER A 310 25.07 -80.42 6.08
CA SER A 310 24.01 -81.06 6.87
C SER A 310 22.66 -80.41 6.59
N SER A 311 21.58 -81.22 6.57
CA SER A 311 20.22 -80.73 6.33
C SER A 311 19.81 -79.62 7.29
N ARG A 312 20.27 -79.65 8.55
CA ARG A 312 19.98 -78.61 9.55
C ARG A 312 20.75 -77.31 9.28
N THR A 313 22.02 -77.40 8.91
CA THR A 313 22.80 -76.21 8.51
C THR A 313 22.20 -75.56 7.25
N LEU A 314 21.68 -76.39 6.32
CA LEU A 314 20.99 -75.94 5.11
C LEU A 314 19.64 -75.27 5.44
N GLU A 315 18.84 -75.87 6.33
CA GLU A 315 17.58 -75.30 6.83
C GLU A 315 17.79 -73.93 7.48
N ASP A 316 18.73 -73.82 8.42
CA ASP A 316 19.05 -72.55 9.11
C ASP A 316 19.57 -71.47 8.13
N ALA A 317 20.38 -71.88 7.13
CA ALA A 317 20.91 -70.99 6.09
C ALA A 317 19.81 -70.49 5.13
N LEU A 318 18.94 -71.38 4.65
CA LEU A 318 17.80 -71.03 3.80
C LEU A 318 16.79 -70.15 4.56
N GLY A 319 16.59 -70.38 5.85
CA GLY A 319 15.80 -69.49 6.71
C GLY A 319 16.36 -68.06 6.75
N SER A 320 17.68 -67.93 6.92
CA SER A 320 18.35 -66.62 6.89
C SER A 320 18.26 -65.95 5.51
N MET A 321 18.36 -66.73 4.42
CA MET A 321 18.18 -66.23 3.04
C MET A 321 16.76 -65.74 2.75
N LEU A 322 15.73 -66.44 3.27
CA LEU A 322 14.34 -65.99 3.14
C LEU A 322 14.09 -64.71 3.94
N GLN A 323 14.68 -64.58 5.14
CA GLN A 323 14.63 -63.35 5.93
C GLN A 323 15.33 -62.19 5.20
N LEU A 324 16.52 -62.41 4.65
CA LEU A 324 17.25 -61.44 3.84
C LEU A 324 16.45 -60.96 2.63
N SER A 325 15.85 -61.89 1.88
CA SER A 325 15.00 -61.59 0.73
C SER A 325 13.77 -60.77 1.12
N ALA A 326 13.13 -61.11 2.24
CA ALA A 326 12.00 -60.35 2.78
C ALA A 326 12.40 -58.94 3.22
N ASP A 327 13.49 -58.80 3.97
CA ASP A 327 13.97 -57.51 4.47
C ASP A 327 14.42 -56.59 3.32
N ILE A 328 15.15 -57.11 2.33
CA ILE A 328 15.49 -56.37 1.08
C ILE A 328 14.23 -55.97 0.30
N GLY A 329 13.22 -56.84 0.23
CA GLY A 329 11.93 -56.52 -0.39
C GLY A 329 11.19 -55.37 0.32
N VAL A 330 11.22 -55.34 1.64
CA VAL A 330 10.66 -54.22 2.43
C VAL A 330 11.47 -52.93 2.23
N MET A 331 12.81 -53.01 2.18
CA MET A 331 13.66 -51.85 1.87
C MET A 331 13.33 -51.27 0.49
N ALA A 332 13.19 -52.12 -0.53
CA ALA A 332 12.84 -51.71 -1.89
C ALA A 332 11.47 -51.02 -1.95
N ASN A 333 10.44 -51.60 -1.32
CA ASN A 333 9.12 -51.00 -1.27
C ASN A 333 9.15 -49.65 -0.54
N ARG A 334 9.91 -49.53 0.56
CA ARG A 334 10.02 -48.27 1.32
C ARG A 334 10.78 -47.17 0.56
N ILE A 335 11.77 -47.53 -0.25
CA ILE A 335 12.46 -46.59 -1.15
C ILE A 335 11.55 -46.13 -2.30
N LEU A 336 10.68 -46.99 -2.84
CA LEU A 336 9.66 -46.58 -3.80
C LEU A 336 8.62 -45.65 -3.18
N GLU A 337 8.12 -45.95 -1.98
CA GLU A 337 7.20 -45.07 -1.24
C GLU A 337 7.81 -43.68 -0.98
N MET A 338 9.11 -43.61 -0.65
CA MET A 338 9.82 -42.32 -0.55
C MET A 338 9.90 -41.59 -1.89
N ALA A 339 10.18 -42.30 -2.98
CA ALA A 339 10.27 -41.71 -4.32
C ALA A 339 8.93 -41.16 -4.81
N ASP A 340 7.83 -41.88 -4.59
CA ASP A 340 6.47 -41.45 -4.96
C ASP A 340 6.05 -40.21 -4.17
N LEU A 341 6.27 -40.17 -2.85
CA LEU A 341 6.01 -39.00 -2.01
C LEU A 341 6.82 -37.78 -2.47
N ILE A 342 8.08 -37.98 -2.83
CA ILE A 342 8.97 -36.93 -3.31
C ILE A 342 8.53 -36.41 -4.70
N LEU A 343 7.97 -37.27 -5.55
CA LEU A 343 7.41 -36.85 -6.83
C LEU A 343 6.10 -36.07 -6.66
N GLU A 344 5.19 -36.51 -5.80
CA GLU A 344 3.95 -35.79 -5.47
C GLU A 344 4.23 -34.40 -4.86
N MET A 345 5.23 -34.29 -3.99
CA MET A 345 5.66 -33.01 -3.45
C MET A 345 6.25 -32.08 -4.52
N ALA A 346 6.99 -32.60 -5.50
CA ALA A 346 7.54 -31.80 -6.60
C ALA A 346 6.42 -31.15 -7.45
N ASP A 347 5.36 -31.90 -7.75
CA ASP A 347 4.19 -31.38 -8.48
C ASP A 347 3.44 -30.30 -7.66
N ASN A 348 3.31 -30.50 -6.34
CA ASN A 348 2.72 -29.50 -5.45
C ASN A 348 3.56 -28.21 -5.35
N ILE A 349 4.89 -28.31 -5.37
CA ILE A 349 5.79 -27.14 -5.46
C ILE A 349 5.59 -26.41 -6.79
N GLY A 350 5.41 -27.12 -7.91
CA GLY A 350 5.05 -26.54 -9.20
C GLY A 350 3.77 -25.73 -9.15
N MET A 351 2.68 -26.31 -8.63
CA MET A 351 1.41 -25.59 -8.46
C MET A 351 1.51 -24.38 -7.51
N MET A 352 2.31 -24.47 -6.44
CA MET A 352 2.54 -23.34 -5.54
C MET A 352 3.36 -22.23 -6.23
N ALA A 353 4.33 -22.56 -7.08
CA ALA A 353 5.06 -21.58 -7.87
C ALA A 353 4.12 -20.83 -8.84
N ASP A 354 3.22 -21.53 -9.54
CA ASP A 354 2.20 -20.92 -10.39
C ASP A 354 1.27 -19.98 -9.59
N GLN A 355 0.84 -20.39 -8.39
CA GLN A 355 0.03 -19.54 -7.51
C GLN A 355 0.78 -18.30 -7.00
N ILE A 356 2.08 -18.42 -6.72
CA ILE A 356 2.93 -17.29 -6.35
C ILE A 356 3.07 -16.31 -7.53
N ILE A 357 3.30 -16.81 -8.75
CA ILE A 357 3.38 -16.00 -9.97
C ILE A 357 2.05 -15.28 -10.23
N ALA A 358 0.91 -15.99 -10.17
CA ALA A 358 -0.42 -15.38 -10.32
C ALA A 358 -0.72 -14.33 -9.23
N THR A 359 -0.23 -14.55 -7.99
CA THR A 359 -0.35 -13.57 -6.90
C THR A 359 0.51 -12.33 -7.15
N GLN A 360 1.73 -12.50 -7.67
CA GLN A 360 2.62 -11.40 -8.06
C GLN A 360 2.05 -10.61 -9.24
N GLU A 361 1.43 -11.28 -10.22
CA GLU A 361 0.74 -10.63 -11.34
C GLU A 361 -0.47 -9.81 -10.86
N LEU A 362 -1.32 -10.37 -9.99
CA LEU A 362 -2.42 -9.64 -9.36
C LEU A 362 -1.96 -8.44 -8.51
N GLN A 363 -0.83 -8.58 -7.79
CA GLN A 363 -0.23 -7.46 -7.05
C GLN A 363 0.27 -6.36 -8.01
N SER A 364 0.93 -6.73 -9.11
CA SER A 364 1.37 -5.80 -10.15
C SER A 364 0.20 -5.04 -10.79
N VAL A 365 -0.89 -5.74 -11.13
CA VAL A 365 -2.13 -5.14 -11.67
C VAL A 365 -2.76 -4.17 -10.66
N ASN A 366 -2.80 -4.52 -9.37
CA ASN A 366 -3.35 -3.63 -8.33
C ASN A 366 -2.49 -2.37 -8.11
N VAL A 367 -1.16 -2.47 -8.23
CA VAL A 367 -0.27 -1.29 -8.21
C VAL A 367 -0.53 -0.40 -9.43
N ALA A 368 -0.64 -0.98 -10.63
CA ALA A 368 -0.93 -0.23 -11.85
C ALA A 368 -2.32 0.45 -11.81
N ALA A 369 -3.36 -0.23 -11.31
CA ALA A 369 -4.68 0.34 -11.13
C ALA A 369 -4.71 1.48 -10.10
N THR A 370 -3.94 1.35 -9.02
CA THR A 370 -3.77 2.42 -8.02
C THR A 370 -3.07 3.64 -8.65
N GLN A 371 -2.01 3.42 -9.43
CA GLN A 371 -1.31 4.49 -10.15
C GLN A 371 -2.22 5.19 -11.17
N ALA A 372 -3.02 4.45 -11.93
CA ALA A 372 -3.99 5.02 -12.87
C ALA A 372 -5.08 5.86 -12.17
N SER A 373 -5.55 5.41 -11.00
CA SER A 373 -6.51 6.18 -10.18
C SER A 373 -5.91 7.48 -9.63
N ILE A 374 -4.63 7.45 -9.24
CA ILE A 374 -3.89 8.66 -8.80
C ILE A 374 -3.72 9.64 -9.97
N LEU A 375 -3.33 9.16 -11.15
CA LEU A 375 -3.19 10.00 -12.35
C LEU A 375 -4.53 10.63 -12.75
N ALA A 376 -5.63 9.87 -12.73
CA ALA A 376 -6.97 10.41 -13.02
C ALA A 376 -7.42 11.47 -12.00
N ALA A 377 -7.06 11.31 -10.72
CA ALA A 377 -7.33 12.33 -9.70
C ALA A 377 -6.46 13.60 -9.89
N GLN A 378 -5.21 13.44 -10.33
CA GLN A 378 -4.32 14.55 -10.67
C GLN A 378 -4.80 15.32 -11.91
N ASP A 379 -5.17 14.63 -12.99
CA ASP A 379 -5.76 15.25 -14.20
C ASP A 379 -7.06 16.01 -13.87
N LEU A 380 -7.92 15.44 -13.02
CA LEU A 380 -9.13 16.11 -12.55
C LEU A 380 -8.81 17.42 -11.79
N ALA A 381 -7.83 17.38 -10.88
CA ALA A 381 -7.42 18.54 -10.11
C ALA A 381 -6.80 19.64 -11.00
N ILE A 382 -5.89 19.25 -11.91
CA ILE A 382 -5.28 20.16 -12.89
C ILE A 382 -6.35 20.77 -13.80
N SER A 383 -7.31 19.96 -14.27
CA SER A 383 -8.40 20.46 -15.11
C SER A 383 -9.35 21.39 -14.37
N LEU A 384 -9.56 21.20 -13.05
CA LEU A 384 -10.33 22.13 -12.21
C LEU A 384 -9.62 23.47 -12.01
N ILE A 385 -8.31 23.45 -11.77
CA ILE A 385 -7.46 24.66 -11.66
C ILE A 385 -7.51 25.43 -12.99
N ALA A 386 -7.21 24.75 -14.10
CA ALA A 386 -7.19 25.36 -15.43
C ALA A 386 -8.58 25.86 -15.90
N ALA A 387 -9.68 25.21 -15.50
CA ALA A 387 -11.03 25.64 -15.85
C ALA A 387 -11.51 26.90 -15.09
N ARG A 388 -10.88 27.23 -13.96
CA ARG A 388 -11.22 28.43 -13.15
C ARG A 388 -10.25 29.60 -13.35
N ASN A 389 -9.08 29.36 -13.95
CA ASN A 389 -7.93 30.29 -13.96
C ASN A 389 -7.40 30.61 -12.55
N LEU A 390 -7.28 29.57 -11.71
CA LEU A 390 -6.57 29.63 -10.42
C LEU A 390 -5.05 29.51 -10.62
#